data_AF-A0A7W1VPG1-F1
#
_entry.id   AF-A0A7W1VPG1-F1
#
_cell.length_a   1.000
_cell.length_b   1.000
_cell.length_c   1.000
_cell.angle_alpha   90.00
_cell.angle_beta   90.00
_cell.angle_gamma   90.00
#
_symmetry.space_group_name_H-M   'P 1'
#
loop_
_entity.id
_entity.type
_entity.pdbx_description
1 polymer ?
#
loop_
_entity_poly.entity_id
_entity_poly.type
_entity_poly.pdbx_seq_one_letter_code
_entity_poly.pdbx_strand_id
1 'polypeptide(L)'
;MKTLVRLLPLFLGCVMVFSGCATSRHNATKTPSAMGLIEATAQLAEDRTTRLHPNYIWATLKDREQDATINAAFKRALAKDNRKSRLALLRAIELKFIHDPNTSGLDILGPELSHHFRSFAWHEADFPGGAKGPNESFADVMVDTLDLVLPERRANSTRNAVVLRAEVNDAVWGLITNKWTPVPGQERWKLNPHALESFVRMREAAKLDGVDLIINSAHRYPETAARNAARAGNPNAVASFSSHSLGLAIDFKMSHRNDFQTKEGSTGSMPAMVHMRESPVHKWLVLRADEFGWYPYQNEPWHWEYNPPGFREIFWANFPGGAPQREIMIDLP
;
A
#
# COMPACT_ATOMS: atom_id res chain seq x y z
N MET A 1 -34.54 -76.80 -1.65
CA MET A 1 -34.25 -77.35 -0.31
C MET A 1 -34.19 -76.20 0.69
N LYS A 2 -35.02 -76.26 1.75
CA LYS A 2 -35.16 -75.35 2.92
C LYS A 2 -35.71 -73.94 2.56
N THR A 3 -36.98 -73.56 2.70
CA THR A 3 -38.08 -73.79 3.68
C THR A 3 -37.98 -72.93 4.96
N LEU A 4 -38.84 -71.89 5.01
CA LEU A 4 -39.50 -71.17 6.13
C LEU A 4 -38.61 -70.57 7.27
N VAL A 5 -38.94 -69.46 7.95
CA VAL A 5 -40.17 -69.18 8.74
C VAL A 5 -40.31 -67.67 9.02
N ARG A 6 -41.57 -67.17 9.02
CA ARG A 6 -42.06 -65.85 9.45
C ARG A 6 -41.88 -65.61 10.96
N LEU A 7 -41.83 -64.34 11.40
CA LEU A 7 -42.62 -63.88 12.56
C LEU A 7 -42.72 -62.34 12.60
N LEU A 8 -43.96 -61.86 12.52
CA LEU A 8 -44.39 -60.52 12.94
C LEU A 8 -44.61 -60.54 14.47
N PRO A 9 -44.59 -59.36 15.12
CA PRO A 9 -45.85 -58.94 15.74
C PRO A 9 -46.17 -57.45 15.55
N LEU A 10 -47.47 -57.16 15.45
CA LEU A 10 -48.08 -55.84 15.63
C LEU A 10 -47.86 -55.34 17.06
N PHE A 11 -47.62 -54.03 17.22
CA PHE A 11 -48.19 -53.27 18.32
C PHE A 11 -48.70 -51.90 17.86
N LEU A 12 -49.96 -51.67 18.21
CA LEU A 12 -50.76 -50.44 18.15
C LEU A 12 -50.20 -49.40 19.13
N GLY A 13 -50.32 -48.10 18.82
CA GLY A 13 -50.62 -47.11 19.84
C GLY A 13 -49.98 -45.72 19.73
N CYS A 14 -50.86 -44.71 19.76
CA CYS A 14 -50.64 -43.30 20.11
C CYS A 14 -49.89 -42.38 19.14
N VAL A 15 -50.67 -41.81 18.22
CA VAL A 15 -50.49 -40.45 17.72
C VAL A 15 -50.60 -39.48 18.91
N MET A 16 -49.51 -38.81 19.28
CA MET A 16 -49.56 -37.57 20.06
C MET A 16 -49.32 -36.40 19.11
N VAL A 17 -50.40 -35.72 18.73
CA VAL A 17 -50.34 -34.39 18.12
C VAL A 17 -50.01 -33.40 19.23
N PHE A 18 -48.74 -33.06 19.40
CA PHE A 18 -48.39 -31.83 20.10
C PHE A 18 -48.60 -30.67 19.14
N SER A 19 -49.77 -30.01 19.25
CA SER A 19 -49.94 -28.62 18.84
C SER A 19 -49.04 -27.75 19.73
N GLY A 20 -47.76 -27.71 19.40
CA GLY A 20 -46.88 -26.64 19.85
C GLY A 20 -47.22 -25.42 19.01
N CYS A 21 -47.91 -24.44 19.59
CA CYS A 21 -47.95 -23.09 19.06
C CYS A 21 -46.49 -22.65 18.81
N ALA A 22 -46.08 -22.66 17.54
CA ALA A 22 -44.89 -21.99 17.09
C ALA A 22 -45.15 -20.49 17.25
N THR A 23 -44.96 -19.98 18.45
CA THR A 23 -44.66 -18.57 18.65
C THR A 23 -43.43 -18.29 17.82
N SER A 24 -43.66 -17.66 16.67
CA SER A 24 -42.66 -16.95 15.90
C SER A 24 -41.77 -16.20 16.90
N ARG A 25 -40.55 -16.70 17.10
CA ARG A 25 -39.49 -15.88 17.69
C ARG A 25 -39.31 -14.75 16.69
N HIS A 26 -39.92 -13.62 16.99
CA HIS A 26 -39.47 -12.35 16.48
C HIS A 26 -37.97 -12.30 16.71
N ASN A 27 -37.20 -12.47 15.64
CA ASN A 27 -35.82 -12.04 15.59
C ASN A 27 -35.88 -10.52 15.78
N ALA A 28 -35.86 -10.08 17.04
CA ALA A 28 -35.62 -8.71 17.39
C ALA A 28 -34.28 -8.36 16.74
N THR A 29 -34.33 -7.56 15.67
CA THR A 29 -33.16 -6.94 15.09
C THR A 29 -32.43 -6.23 16.21
N LYS A 30 -31.33 -6.82 16.66
CA LYS A 30 -30.50 -6.30 17.74
C LYS A 30 -30.09 -4.90 17.30
N THR A 31 -30.52 -3.86 18.02
CA THR A 31 -30.09 -2.50 17.73
C THR A 31 -28.56 -2.51 17.68
N PRO A 32 -27.94 -2.06 16.59
CA PRO A 32 -26.49 -2.06 16.47
C PRO A 32 -25.92 -1.28 17.66
N SER A 33 -25.10 -1.95 18.46
CA SER A 33 -24.45 -1.31 19.58
C SER A 33 -23.27 -0.48 19.06
N ALA A 34 -22.97 0.64 19.73
CA ALA A 34 -21.80 1.43 19.38
C ALA A 34 -20.52 0.58 19.39
N MET A 35 -20.35 -0.28 20.40
CA MET A 35 -19.22 -1.21 20.48
C MET A 35 -19.18 -2.20 19.32
N GLY A 36 -20.33 -2.76 18.91
CA GLY A 36 -20.39 -3.67 17.76
C GLY A 36 -20.01 -2.99 16.45
N LEU A 37 -20.35 -1.71 16.25
CA LEU A 37 -19.90 -0.95 15.09
C LEU A 37 -18.39 -0.69 15.12
N ILE A 38 -17.81 -0.42 16.29
CA ILE A 38 -16.35 -0.22 16.43
C ILE A 38 -15.62 -1.51 16.04
N GLU A 39 -16.04 -2.64 16.61
CA GLU A 39 -15.46 -3.96 16.33
C GLU A 39 -15.58 -4.31 14.84
N ALA A 40 -16.79 -4.18 14.27
CA ALA A 40 -17.02 -4.45 12.86
C ALA A 40 -16.27 -3.51 11.90
N THR A 41 -15.91 -2.30 12.34
CA THR A 41 -15.10 -1.37 11.54
C THR A 41 -13.62 -1.70 11.64
N ALA A 42 -13.13 -2.10 12.83
CA ALA A 42 -11.76 -2.55 13.02
C ALA A 42 -11.46 -3.85 12.26
N GLN A 43 -12.41 -4.79 12.20
CA GLN A 43 -12.32 -6.03 11.42
C GLN A 43 -12.10 -5.79 9.91
N LEU A 44 -12.49 -4.62 9.37
CA LEU A 44 -12.19 -4.29 7.97
C LEU A 44 -10.68 -4.19 7.68
N ALA A 45 -9.87 -3.88 8.68
CA ALA A 45 -8.41 -3.92 8.54
C ALA A 45 -7.87 -5.36 8.47
N GLU A 46 -8.49 -6.30 9.19
CA GLU A 46 -8.13 -7.73 9.12
C GLU A 46 -8.45 -8.31 7.73
N ASP A 47 -9.55 -7.87 7.13
CA ASP A 47 -9.94 -8.19 5.75
C ASP A 47 -9.09 -7.46 4.68
N ARG A 48 -8.04 -6.71 5.07
CA ARG A 48 -7.20 -5.88 4.20
C ARG A 48 -7.96 -4.85 3.36
N THR A 49 -9.12 -4.39 3.86
CA THR A 49 -9.86 -3.28 3.23
C THR A 49 -9.14 -1.94 3.41
N THR A 50 -8.27 -1.86 4.41
CA THR A 50 -7.36 -0.75 4.67
C THR A 50 -6.03 -1.31 5.18
N ARG A 51 -4.98 -0.48 5.11
CA ARG A 51 -3.70 -0.74 5.78
C ARG A 51 -3.56 -0.09 7.14
N LEU A 52 -4.55 0.68 7.58
CA LEU A 52 -4.54 1.18 8.95
C LEU A 52 -4.52 0.02 9.94
N HIS A 53 -3.63 0.11 10.92
CA HIS A 53 -3.57 -0.88 11.97
C HIS A 53 -4.87 -0.87 12.80
N PRO A 54 -5.44 -2.03 13.19
CA PRO A 54 -6.71 -2.09 13.95
C PRO A 54 -6.71 -1.22 15.22
N ASN A 55 -5.59 -1.16 15.94
CA ASN A 55 -5.45 -0.31 17.14
C ASN A 55 -5.70 1.19 16.86
N TYR A 56 -5.30 1.70 15.69
CA TYR A 56 -5.56 3.09 15.31
C TYR A 56 -7.06 3.33 15.10
N ILE A 57 -7.74 2.39 14.43
CA ILE A 57 -9.20 2.45 14.21
C ILE A 57 -9.93 2.43 15.56
N TRP A 58 -9.55 1.49 16.44
CA TRP A 58 -10.11 1.37 17.79
C TRP A 58 -9.94 2.64 18.61
N ALA A 59 -8.72 3.19 18.68
CA ALA A 59 -8.44 4.42 19.42
C ALA A 59 -9.26 5.60 18.87
N THR A 60 -9.22 5.81 17.55
CA THR A 60 -9.94 6.88 16.88
C THR A 60 -11.46 6.82 17.13
N LEU A 61 -12.04 5.62 17.14
CA LEU A 61 -13.47 5.45 17.35
C LEU A 61 -13.89 5.52 18.82
N LYS A 62 -13.02 5.13 19.76
CA LYS A 62 -13.25 5.33 21.19
C LYS A 62 -13.29 6.82 21.53
N ASP A 63 -12.34 7.58 20.98
CA ASP A 63 -12.22 9.03 21.22
C ASP A 63 -12.97 9.90 20.20
N ARG A 64 -13.84 9.29 19.38
CA ARG A 64 -14.56 9.96 18.29
C ARG A 64 -15.28 11.24 18.68
N GLU A 65 -15.71 11.37 19.94
CA GLU A 65 -16.45 12.55 20.41
C GLU A 65 -15.58 13.81 20.43
N GLN A 66 -14.26 13.66 20.42
CA GLN A 66 -13.28 14.75 20.28
C GLN A 66 -13.14 15.24 18.84
N ASP A 67 -13.66 14.50 17.86
CA ASP A 67 -13.57 14.82 16.43
C ASP A 67 -14.98 14.86 15.79
N ALA A 68 -15.47 16.06 15.51
CA ALA A 68 -16.82 16.25 14.98
C ALA A 68 -17.08 15.49 13.67
N THR A 69 -16.06 15.38 12.80
CA THR A 69 -16.16 14.70 11.51
C THR A 69 -16.29 13.19 11.71
N ILE A 70 -15.43 12.61 12.55
CA ILE A 70 -15.51 11.18 12.88
C ILE A 70 -16.81 10.85 13.62
N ASN A 71 -17.21 11.66 14.60
CA ASN A 71 -18.46 11.45 15.33
C ASN A 71 -19.68 11.47 14.40
N ALA A 72 -19.72 12.42 13.45
CA ALA A 72 -20.80 12.50 12.47
C ALA A 72 -20.81 11.29 11.53
N ALA A 73 -19.63 10.84 11.05
CA ALA A 73 -19.51 9.63 10.25
C ALA A 73 -19.96 8.38 11.03
N PHE A 74 -19.58 8.28 12.31
CA PHE A 74 -19.94 7.18 13.19
C PHE A 74 -21.45 7.11 13.41
N LYS A 75 -22.11 8.24 13.73
CA LYS A 75 -23.57 8.31 13.89
C LYS A 75 -24.31 7.89 12.63
N ARG A 76 -23.83 8.31 11.45
CA ARG A 76 -24.39 7.88 10.15
C ARG A 76 -24.20 6.38 9.91
N ALA A 77 -23.04 5.83 10.29
CA ALA A 77 -22.75 4.42 10.15
C ALA A 77 -23.63 3.57 11.08
N LEU A 78 -23.80 4.01 12.33
CA LEU A 78 -24.63 3.37 13.34
C LEU A 78 -26.11 3.35 12.95
N ALA A 79 -26.63 4.44 12.39
CA ALA A 79 -28.03 4.54 11.97
C ALA A 79 -28.36 3.63 10.77
N LYS A 80 -27.39 3.39 9.87
CA LYS A 80 -27.59 2.62 8.63
C LYS A 80 -27.21 1.14 8.76
N ASP A 81 -26.27 0.84 9.66
CA ASP A 81 -25.72 -0.49 9.97
C ASP A 81 -25.58 -1.44 8.78
N ASN A 82 -24.79 -1.03 7.79
CA ASN A 82 -24.48 -1.87 6.64
C ASN A 82 -23.03 -1.66 6.18
N ARG A 83 -22.55 -2.56 5.33
CA ARG A 83 -21.16 -2.53 4.84
C ARG A 83 -20.80 -1.19 4.21
N LYS A 84 -21.69 -0.59 3.40
CA LYS A 84 -21.45 0.71 2.75
C LYS A 84 -21.25 1.83 3.77
N SER A 85 -22.05 1.86 4.83
CA SER A 85 -21.91 2.86 5.88
C SER A 85 -20.66 2.67 6.73
N ARG A 86 -20.25 1.41 6.97
CA ARG A 86 -18.95 1.07 7.61
C ARG A 86 -17.74 1.48 6.76
N LEU A 87 -17.77 1.23 5.45
CA LEU A 87 -16.71 1.69 4.53
C LEU A 87 -16.62 3.23 4.49
N ALA A 88 -17.75 3.92 4.55
CA ALA A 88 -17.75 5.39 4.62
C ALA A 88 -17.18 5.92 5.96
N LEU A 89 -17.43 5.22 7.07
CA LEU A 89 -16.80 5.53 8.35
C LEU A 89 -15.29 5.28 8.30
N LEU A 90 -14.86 4.12 7.79
CA LEU A 90 -13.45 3.79 7.62
C LEU A 90 -12.74 4.84 6.76
N ARG A 91 -13.38 5.29 5.67
CA ARG A 91 -12.85 6.35 4.82
C ARG A 91 -12.64 7.67 5.57
N ALA A 92 -13.54 8.02 6.47
CA ALA A 92 -13.36 9.22 7.32
C ALA A 92 -12.16 9.07 8.27
N ILE A 93 -11.93 7.87 8.82
CA ILE A 93 -10.78 7.57 9.68
C ILE A 93 -9.46 7.66 8.89
N GLU A 94 -9.42 7.14 7.67
CA GLU A 94 -8.24 7.26 6.79
C GLU A 94 -7.94 8.70 6.41
N LEU A 95 -8.95 9.52 6.12
CA LEU A 95 -8.74 10.94 5.85
C LEU A 95 -8.20 11.67 7.08
N LYS A 96 -8.70 11.35 8.28
CA LYS A 96 -8.11 11.85 9.53
C LYS A 96 -6.64 11.46 9.64
N PHE A 97 -6.31 10.18 9.42
CA PHE A 97 -4.93 9.70 9.44
C PHE A 97 -4.04 10.46 8.44
N ILE A 98 -4.47 10.59 7.18
CA ILE A 98 -3.70 11.27 6.14
C ILE A 98 -3.37 12.72 6.52
N HIS A 99 -4.29 13.44 7.15
CA HIS A 99 -4.12 14.86 7.44
C HIS A 99 -3.69 15.18 8.88
N ASP A 100 -3.61 14.20 9.78
CA ASP A 100 -3.17 14.42 11.17
C ASP A 100 -1.64 14.55 11.23
N PRO A 101 -1.09 15.72 11.63
CA PRO A 101 0.36 15.92 11.69
C PRO A 101 1.07 15.04 12.73
N ASN A 102 0.34 14.41 13.65
CA ASN A 102 0.91 13.52 14.66
C ASN A 102 1.02 12.06 14.22
N THR A 103 0.56 11.75 12.99
CA THR A 103 0.60 10.40 12.42
C THR A 103 1.68 10.30 11.36
N SER A 104 2.15 9.07 11.14
CA SER A 104 3.17 8.72 10.17
C SER A 104 2.74 7.52 9.35
N GLY A 105 3.24 7.39 8.13
CA GLY A 105 3.11 6.16 7.35
C GLY A 105 3.68 4.93 8.08
N LEU A 106 4.54 5.10 9.09
CA LEU A 106 5.02 4.03 9.96
C LEU A 106 3.92 3.46 10.89
N ASP A 107 2.83 4.19 11.14
CA ASP A 107 1.76 3.74 12.05
C ASP A 107 0.97 2.53 11.50
N ILE A 108 1.14 2.19 10.21
CA ILE A 108 0.60 0.94 9.64
C ILE A 108 1.21 -0.32 10.29
N LEU A 109 2.40 -0.18 10.90
CA LEU A 109 3.09 -1.25 11.63
C LEU A 109 2.49 -1.51 13.03
N GLY A 110 1.55 -0.68 13.46
CA GLY A 110 1.03 -0.69 14.82
C GLY A 110 1.81 0.19 15.79
N PRO A 111 1.25 0.40 16.99
CA PRO A 111 1.70 1.45 17.89
C PRO A 111 3.11 1.23 18.45
N GLU A 112 3.49 -0.02 18.74
CA GLU A 112 4.78 -0.33 19.36
C GLU A 112 5.95 -0.09 18.38
N LEU A 113 5.89 -0.68 17.19
CA LEU A 113 6.92 -0.54 16.16
C LEU A 113 6.99 0.88 15.63
N SER A 114 5.84 1.52 15.36
CA SER A 114 5.82 2.91 14.92
C SER A 114 6.46 3.83 15.96
N HIS A 115 6.08 3.69 17.24
CA HIS A 115 6.68 4.49 18.31
C HIS A 115 8.19 4.27 18.39
N HIS A 116 8.62 3.01 18.30
CA HIS A 116 10.04 2.66 18.36
C HIS A 116 10.83 3.34 17.24
N PHE A 117 10.40 3.24 15.97
CA PHE A 117 11.11 3.86 14.85
C PHE A 117 11.03 5.39 14.85
N ARG A 118 9.90 5.99 15.27
CA ARG A 118 9.71 7.44 15.25
C ARG A 118 10.46 8.16 16.37
N SER A 119 10.57 7.53 17.55
CA SER A 119 11.24 8.12 18.71
C SER A 119 12.72 7.75 18.82
N PHE A 120 13.19 6.83 17.99
CA PHE A 120 14.59 6.44 17.96
C PHE A 120 15.49 7.61 17.56
N ALA A 121 16.61 7.76 18.26
CA ALA A 121 17.60 8.80 18.01
C ALA A 121 18.49 8.43 16.81
N TRP A 122 17.91 8.50 15.60
CA TRP A 122 18.61 8.23 14.35
C TRP A 122 19.81 9.16 14.16
N HIS A 123 20.93 8.57 13.75
CA HIS A 123 22.09 9.30 13.27
C HIS A 123 21.93 9.62 11.77
N GLU A 124 22.45 10.76 11.32
CA GLU A 124 22.36 11.21 9.93
C GLU A 124 22.82 10.13 8.92
N ALA A 125 23.91 9.44 9.28
CA ALA A 125 24.55 8.40 8.49
C ALA A 125 23.92 6.99 8.62
N ASP A 126 22.79 6.83 9.33
CA ASP A 126 22.14 5.52 9.45
C ASP A 126 21.42 5.07 8.18
N PHE A 127 21.34 5.93 7.15
CA PHE A 127 20.79 5.55 5.84
C PHE A 127 21.71 4.53 5.15
N PRO A 128 21.19 3.39 4.67
CA PRO A 128 22.02 2.33 4.11
C PRO A 128 22.91 2.69 2.91
N GLY A 129 24.10 2.11 2.86
CA GLY A 129 25.04 2.19 1.73
C GLY A 129 25.82 3.50 1.60
N GLY A 130 25.66 4.43 2.55
CA GLY A 130 26.41 5.69 2.62
C GLY A 130 27.67 5.59 3.50
N ALA A 131 28.00 6.70 4.19
CA ALA A 131 28.92 6.63 5.31
C ALA A 131 28.30 5.76 6.40
N LYS A 132 29.07 4.83 6.99
CA LYS A 132 28.53 3.86 7.95
C LYS A 132 28.04 4.56 9.23
N GLY A 133 26.73 4.56 9.44
CA GLY A 133 26.10 4.99 10.69
C GLY A 133 26.17 3.90 11.78
N PRO A 134 26.03 4.30 13.07
CA PRO A 134 26.00 3.34 14.17
C PRO A 134 24.78 2.41 14.17
N ASN A 135 23.68 2.78 13.51
CA ASN A 135 22.40 2.04 13.57
C ASN A 135 21.86 1.62 12.19
N GLU A 136 22.72 1.50 11.17
CA GLU A 136 22.31 1.08 9.81
C GLU A 136 21.53 -0.25 9.82
N SER A 137 21.95 -1.24 10.61
CA SER A 137 21.22 -2.50 10.75
C SER A 137 19.81 -2.34 11.32
N PHE A 138 19.58 -1.29 12.11
CA PHE A 138 18.25 -1.02 12.63
C PHE A 138 17.37 -0.29 11.60
N ALA A 139 17.98 0.49 10.69
CA ALA A 139 17.28 1.01 9.52
C ALA A 139 16.83 -0.13 8.59
N ASP A 140 17.66 -1.16 8.40
CA ASP A 140 17.29 -2.37 7.65
C ASP A 140 16.09 -3.08 8.30
N VAL A 141 16.07 -3.23 9.64
CA VAL A 141 14.92 -3.79 10.36
C VAL A 141 13.63 -3.00 10.10
N MET A 142 13.70 -1.66 10.06
CA MET A 142 12.53 -0.84 9.73
C MET A 142 12.03 -1.12 8.31
N VAL A 143 12.95 -1.23 7.35
CA VAL A 143 12.65 -1.54 5.94
C VAL A 143 12.01 -2.92 5.80
N ASP A 144 12.59 -3.95 6.40
CA ASP A 144 12.06 -5.32 6.38
C ASP A 144 10.65 -5.38 6.99
N THR A 145 10.46 -4.66 8.10
CA THR A 145 9.17 -4.62 8.80
C THR A 145 8.09 -3.93 7.94
N LEU A 146 8.45 -2.89 7.18
CA LEU A 146 7.55 -2.25 6.22
C LEU A 146 7.22 -3.18 5.04
N ASP A 147 8.21 -3.92 4.55
CA ASP A 147 8.02 -4.86 3.44
C ASP A 147 6.99 -5.96 3.76
N LEU A 148 6.93 -6.42 5.02
CA LEU A 148 5.95 -7.41 5.47
C LEU A 148 4.49 -6.94 5.32
N VAL A 149 4.23 -5.63 5.42
CA VAL A 149 2.86 -5.07 5.35
C VAL A 149 2.57 -4.39 4.00
N LEU A 150 3.59 -3.87 3.34
CA LEU A 150 3.52 -3.17 2.07
C LEU A 150 4.71 -3.60 1.21
N PRO A 151 4.62 -4.77 0.54
CA PRO A 151 5.79 -5.36 -0.10
C PRO A 151 6.28 -4.54 -1.29
N GLU A 152 7.60 -4.44 -1.41
CA GLU A 152 8.28 -3.88 -2.57
C GLU A 152 8.00 -4.71 -3.82
N ARG A 153 7.85 -4.01 -4.94
CA ARG A 153 7.75 -4.63 -6.26
C ARG A 153 8.64 -3.88 -7.24
N ARG A 154 9.96 -3.95 -6.99
CA ARG A 154 10.97 -3.29 -7.84
C ARG A 154 10.83 -3.74 -9.29
N ALA A 155 10.65 -2.80 -10.21
CA ALA A 155 10.50 -3.01 -11.63
C ALA A 155 11.78 -3.50 -12.32
N ASN A 156 12.94 -3.38 -11.65
CA ASN A 156 14.26 -3.58 -12.23
C ASN A 156 15.15 -4.66 -11.58
N SER A 157 14.84 -5.16 -10.37
CA SER A 157 15.78 -5.99 -9.61
C SER A 157 15.21 -7.14 -8.77
N THR A 158 13.90 -7.18 -8.50
CA THR A 158 13.30 -8.26 -7.67
C THR A 158 12.81 -9.44 -8.52
N ARG A 159 12.35 -10.54 -7.89
CA ARG A 159 11.58 -11.60 -8.58
C ARG A 159 10.42 -11.09 -9.44
N ASN A 160 9.85 -9.96 -9.04
CA ASN A 160 8.74 -9.31 -9.73
C ASN A 160 9.20 -8.30 -10.78
N ALA A 161 10.49 -8.21 -11.10
CA ALA A 161 11.01 -7.20 -12.03
C ALA A 161 10.30 -7.27 -13.38
N VAL A 162 9.92 -6.10 -13.90
CA VAL A 162 9.37 -5.94 -15.25
C VAL A 162 10.46 -6.17 -16.27
N VAL A 163 11.65 -5.61 -16.04
CA VAL A 163 12.83 -5.68 -16.92
C VAL A 163 14.07 -5.90 -16.07
N LEU A 164 14.88 -6.92 -16.36
CA LEU A 164 16.18 -7.11 -15.74
C LEU A 164 17.28 -6.48 -16.58
N ARG A 165 18.41 -6.16 -15.94
CA ARG A 165 19.59 -5.62 -16.64
C ARG A 165 20.06 -6.50 -17.80
N ALA A 166 20.02 -7.82 -17.63
CA ALA A 166 20.44 -8.76 -18.67
C ALA A 166 19.50 -8.80 -19.89
N GLU A 167 18.29 -8.25 -19.76
CA GLU A 167 17.24 -8.26 -20.78
C GLU A 167 17.27 -7.03 -21.69
N VAL A 168 18.11 -6.04 -21.38
CA VAL A 168 18.20 -4.78 -22.13
C VAL A 168 19.44 -4.74 -23.03
N ASN A 169 19.21 -4.36 -24.27
CA ASN A 169 20.22 -3.96 -25.25
C ASN A 169 19.81 -2.59 -25.86
N ASP A 170 20.63 -2.05 -26.75
CA ASP A 170 20.37 -0.71 -27.34
C ASP A 170 19.02 -0.62 -28.06
N ALA A 171 18.59 -1.70 -28.73
CA ALA A 171 17.29 -1.73 -29.42
C ALA A 171 16.12 -1.70 -28.41
N VAL A 172 16.22 -2.48 -27.33
CA VAL A 172 15.24 -2.46 -26.25
C VAL A 172 15.20 -1.09 -25.58
N TRP A 173 16.36 -0.46 -25.33
CA TRP A 173 16.41 0.90 -24.78
C TRP A 173 15.77 1.93 -25.68
N GLY A 174 16.01 1.85 -26.99
CA GLY A 174 15.34 2.70 -27.97
C GLY A 174 13.82 2.56 -27.89
N LEU A 175 13.30 1.33 -27.79
CA LEU A 175 11.87 1.09 -27.67
C LEU A 175 11.27 1.61 -26.35
N ILE A 176 11.96 1.44 -25.22
CA ILE A 176 11.50 1.92 -23.90
C ILE A 176 11.45 3.45 -23.90
N THR A 177 12.56 4.10 -24.25
CA THR A 177 12.72 5.55 -24.14
C THR A 177 11.85 6.32 -25.16
N ASN A 178 11.65 5.77 -26.36
CA ASN A 178 10.77 6.36 -27.37
C ASN A 178 9.28 6.32 -26.99
N LYS A 179 8.87 5.43 -26.10
CA LYS A 179 7.48 5.31 -25.64
C LYS A 179 7.13 6.24 -24.48
N TRP A 180 8.08 7.03 -23.97
CA TRP A 180 7.82 7.94 -22.87
C TRP A 180 6.87 9.07 -23.27
N THR A 181 5.75 9.15 -22.56
CA THR A 181 4.71 10.14 -22.82
C THR A 181 4.73 11.21 -21.72
N PRO A 182 4.65 12.51 -22.07
CA PRO A 182 4.55 13.59 -21.09
C PRO A 182 3.36 13.44 -20.14
N VAL A 183 3.56 13.80 -18.88
CA VAL A 183 2.53 13.77 -17.85
C VAL A 183 1.68 15.05 -17.93
N PRO A 184 0.36 14.98 -18.17
CA PRO A 184 -0.49 16.16 -18.21
C PRO A 184 -0.44 16.97 -16.91
N GLY A 185 -0.27 18.29 -17.01
CA GLY A 185 -0.10 19.23 -15.90
C GLY A 185 1.27 19.18 -15.21
N GLN A 186 2.17 18.28 -15.63
CA GLN A 186 3.53 18.14 -15.14
C GLN A 186 4.47 17.73 -16.29
N GLU A 187 4.32 18.39 -17.45
CA GLU A 187 4.84 17.99 -18.77
C GLU A 187 6.36 17.92 -18.84
N ARG A 188 7.07 18.53 -17.87
CA ARG A 188 8.51 18.33 -17.66
C ARG A 188 8.86 16.86 -17.48
N TRP A 189 7.94 16.06 -16.94
CA TRP A 189 8.12 14.66 -16.65
C TRP A 189 7.40 13.79 -17.68
N LYS A 190 7.99 12.62 -17.94
CA LYS A 190 7.44 11.61 -18.81
C LYS A 190 7.43 10.26 -18.09
N LEU A 191 6.53 9.39 -18.52
CA LEU A 191 6.38 8.02 -18.00
C LEU A 191 6.12 7.05 -19.14
N ASN A 192 6.31 5.75 -18.88
CA ASN A 192 5.74 4.69 -19.71
C ASN A 192 4.21 4.89 -19.83
N PRO A 193 3.57 4.61 -20.97
CA PRO A 193 2.14 4.88 -21.16
C PRO A 193 1.21 4.21 -20.13
N HIS A 194 1.52 2.98 -19.72
CA HIS A 194 0.71 2.27 -18.71
C HIS A 194 0.88 2.90 -17.32
N ALA A 195 2.11 3.26 -16.96
CA ALA A 195 2.39 3.98 -15.73
C ALA A 195 1.75 5.38 -15.74
N LEU A 196 1.76 6.08 -16.88
CA LEU A 196 1.11 7.37 -17.06
C LEU A 196 -0.40 7.30 -16.79
N GLU A 197 -1.09 6.38 -17.45
CA GLU A 197 -2.54 6.21 -17.29
C GLU A 197 -2.89 5.91 -15.82
N SER A 198 -2.13 5.00 -15.20
CA SER A 198 -2.28 4.70 -13.78
C SER A 198 -2.04 5.94 -12.90
N PHE A 199 -0.94 6.65 -13.10
CA PHE A 199 -0.57 7.83 -12.32
C PHE A 199 -1.63 8.92 -12.39
N VAL A 200 -2.20 9.17 -13.57
CA VAL A 200 -3.26 10.19 -13.73
C VAL A 200 -4.47 9.82 -12.86
N ARG A 201 -4.93 8.56 -12.89
CA ARG A 201 -6.05 8.12 -12.03
C ARG A 201 -5.70 8.23 -10.55
N MET A 202 -4.50 7.82 -10.16
CA MET A 202 -4.01 7.90 -8.78
C MET A 202 -3.96 9.34 -8.28
N ARG A 203 -3.45 10.26 -9.10
CA ARG A 203 -3.35 11.70 -8.78
C ARG A 203 -4.71 12.35 -8.63
N GLU A 204 -5.68 12.04 -9.49
CA GLU A 204 -7.05 12.56 -9.33
C GLU A 204 -7.73 12.02 -8.06
N ALA A 205 -7.52 10.74 -7.74
CA ALA A 205 -8.03 10.17 -6.48
C ALA A 205 -7.40 10.84 -5.26
N ALA A 206 -6.09 11.06 -5.26
CA ALA A 206 -5.39 11.76 -4.18
C ALA A 206 -5.88 13.20 -4.02
N LYS A 207 -6.12 13.90 -5.13
CA LYS A 207 -6.64 15.27 -5.12
C LYS A 207 -8.03 15.35 -4.49
N LEU A 208 -8.90 14.38 -4.72
CA LEU A 208 -10.21 14.29 -4.06
C LEU A 208 -10.10 14.12 -2.53
N ASP A 209 -8.99 13.54 -2.07
CA ASP A 209 -8.67 13.42 -0.65
C ASP A 209 -7.90 14.62 -0.09
N GLY A 210 -7.68 15.65 -0.90
CA GLY A 210 -6.93 16.84 -0.51
C GLY A 210 -5.41 16.67 -0.52
N VAL A 211 -4.89 15.63 -1.17
CA VAL A 211 -3.44 15.35 -1.30
C VAL A 211 -2.97 15.66 -2.71
N ASP A 212 -1.91 16.46 -2.83
CA ASP A 212 -1.37 16.88 -4.13
C ASP A 212 -0.16 16.01 -4.49
N LEU A 213 -0.31 15.09 -5.44
CA LEU A 213 0.81 14.28 -5.92
C LEU A 213 1.61 15.04 -6.99
N ILE A 214 2.74 15.60 -6.56
CA ILE A 214 3.67 16.35 -7.39
C ILE A 214 4.93 15.52 -7.64
N ILE A 215 5.31 15.38 -8.90
CA ILE A 215 6.52 14.67 -9.33
C ILE A 215 7.72 15.60 -9.14
N ASN A 216 8.67 15.15 -8.32
CA ASN A 216 9.99 15.74 -8.17
C ASN A 216 11.01 15.15 -9.17
N SER A 217 10.85 13.87 -9.54
CA SER A 217 11.66 13.20 -10.57
C SER A 217 10.92 11.99 -11.16
N ALA A 218 11.11 11.69 -12.45
CA ALA A 218 10.47 10.58 -13.17
C ALA A 218 11.43 10.01 -14.22
N HIS A 219 11.11 10.03 -15.53
CA HIS A 219 12.02 9.50 -16.55
C HIS A 219 13.48 10.00 -16.44
N ARG A 220 14.43 9.09 -16.63
CA ARG A 220 15.88 9.38 -16.62
C ARG A 220 16.58 8.52 -17.65
N TYR A 221 17.25 9.13 -18.62
CA TYR A 221 18.00 8.38 -19.64
C TYR A 221 19.03 7.42 -19.01
N PRO A 222 19.20 6.20 -19.54
CA PRO A 222 20.10 5.19 -18.98
C PRO A 222 21.53 5.70 -18.76
N GLU A 223 22.07 6.48 -19.69
CA GLU A 223 23.43 7.05 -19.60
C GLU A 223 23.52 8.07 -18.46
N THR A 224 22.44 8.81 -18.22
CA THR A 224 22.35 9.73 -17.09
C THR A 224 22.27 8.98 -15.76
N ALA A 225 21.50 7.89 -15.70
CA ALA A 225 21.44 7.04 -14.52
C ALA A 225 22.81 6.42 -14.19
N ALA A 226 23.51 5.88 -15.19
CA ALA A 226 24.85 5.33 -15.04
C ALA A 226 25.87 6.37 -14.54
N ARG A 227 25.87 7.58 -15.13
CA ARG A 227 26.74 8.68 -14.66
C ARG A 227 26.42 9.11 -13.23
N ASN A 228 25.14 9.21 -12.87
CA ASN A 228 24.73 9.59 -11.52
C ASN A 228 25.17 8.55 -10.49
N ALA A 229 24.97 7.26 -10.78
CA ALA A 229 25.40 6.17 -9.92
C ALA A 229 26.92 6.15 -9.71
N ALA A 230 27.69 6.33 -10.79
CA ALA A 230 29.15 6.41 -10.72
C ALA A 230 29.64 7.57 -9.85
N ARG A 231 28.92 8.71 -9.85
CA ARG A 231 29.23 9.87 -9.00
C ARG A 231 28.81 9.67 -7.54
N ALA A 232 27.70 8.98 -7.30
CA ALA A 232 27.12 8.83 -5.97
C ALA A 232 27.90 7.86 -5.08
N GLY A 233 28.40 6.76 -5.64
CA GLY A 233 29.12 5.73 -4.87
C GLY A 233 28.26 4.94 -3.87
N ASN A 234 26.95 5.18 -3.82
CA ASN A 234 25.98 4.43 -3.00
C ASN A 234 24.89 3.80 -3.90
N PRO A 235 24.89 2.46 -4.09
CA PRO A 235 23.92 1.78 -4.94
C PRO A 235 22.50 1.76 -4.35
N ASN A 236 22.33 1.94 -3.03
CA ASN A 236 21.03 2.05 -2.37
C ASN A 236 20.39 3.43 -2.60
N ALA A 237 21.20 4.47 -2.83
CA ALA A 237 20.70 5.82 -3.13
C ALA A 237 20.52 6.07 -4.64
N VAL A 238 21.39 5.50 -5.49
CA VAL A 238 21.33 5.73 -6.94
C VAL A 238 21.68 4.47 -7.72
N ALA A 239 20.67 3.86 -8.33
CA ALA A 239 20.86 2.70 -9.19
C ALA A 239 21.39 3.09 -10.58
N SER A 240 22.39 2.36 -11.08
CA SER A 240 22.89 2.49 -12.47
C SER A 240 21.96 1.86 -13.52
N PHE A 241 21.14 0.89 -13.11
CA PHE A 241 20.00 0.40 -13.88
C PHE A 241 18.75 0.75 -13.09
N SER A 242 18.15 1.89 -13.41
CA SER A 242 17.12 2.53 -12.60
C SER A 242 15.73 2.30 -13.18
N SER A 243 14.73 2.09 -12.33
CA SER A 243 13.32 2.08 -12.72
C SER A 243 12.86 3.41 -13.35
N HIS A 244 13.54 4.52 -13.07
CA HIS A 244 13.37 5.79 -13.80
C HIS A 244 13.74 5.68 -15.28
N SER A 245 14.74 4.85 -15.63
CA SER A 245 15.10 4.56 -17.02
C SER A 245 14.11 3.67 -17.74
N LEU A 246 13.23 3.00 -17.00
CA LEU A 246 12.10 2.26 -17.58
C LEU A 246 10.87 3.17 -17.79
N GLY A 247 10.88 4.39 -17.24
CA GLY A 247 9.69 5.25 -17.15
C GLY A 247 8.63 4.69 -16.19
N LEU A 248 9.04 3.85 -15.24
CA LEU A 248 8.17 3.14 -14.30
C LEU A 248 8.33 3.62 -12.86
N ALA A 249 9.12 4.67 -12.61
CA ALA A 249 9.32 5.21 -11.28
C ALA A 249 9.01 6.70 -11.20
N ILE A 250 8.51 7.12 -10.05
CA ILE A 250 8.28 8.50 -9.66
C ILE A 250 8.92 8.74 -8.30
N ASP A 251 9.70 9.81 -8.21
CA ASP A 251 10.04 10.45 -6.94
C ASP A 251 9.02 11.54 -6.69
N PHE A 252 8.19 11.38 -5.66
CA PHE A 252 7.21 12.37 -5.25
C PHE A 252 7.84 13.47 -4.40
N LYS A 253 7.31 14.69 -4.53
CA LYS A 253 7.58 15.76 -3.57
C LYS A 253 6.88 15.42 -2.25
N MET A 254 7.62 15.36 -1.14
CA MET A 254 7.08 15.01 0.18
C MET A 254 6.51 16.23 0.92
N SER A 255 7.00 17.44 0.63
CA SER A 255 6.38 18.66 1.15
C SER A 255 4.98 18.82 0.55
N HIS A 256 4.00 19.11 1.39
CA HIS A 256 2.59 19.24 1.01
C HIS A 256 2.04 20.57 1.52
N ARG A 257 1.74 21.47 0.58
CA ARG A 257 1.19 22.82 0.83
C ARG A 257 1.99 23.56 1.91
N ASN A 258 1.38 24.46 2.68
CA ASN A 258 2.04 25.09 3.81
C ASN A 258 1.98 24.25 5.09
N ASP A 259 1.29 23.11 5.03
CA ASP A 259 0.96 22.29 6.20
C ASP A 259 2.10 21.34 6.58
N PHE A 260 2.92 20.92 5.59
CA PHE A 260 4.07 20.05 5.81
C PHE A 260 5.23 20.43 4.86
N GLN A 261 6.42 20.69 5.42
CA GLN A 261 7.61 21.09 4.67
C GLN A 261 8.82 20.23 5.05
N THR A 262 9.56 19.74 4.07
CA THR A 262 10.77 18.93 4.28
C THR A 262 11.77 19.13 3.14
N LYS A 263 13.03 18.74 3.37
CA LYS A 263 14.10 18.83 2.36
C LYS A 263 13.98 17.66 1.37
N GLU A 264 13.62 17.95 0.13
CA GLU A 264 13.37 16.93 -0.89
C GLU A 264 14.64 16.17 -1.36
N GLY A 265 14.45 14.92 -1.80
CA GLY A 265 15.37 14.20 -2.71
C GLY A 265 16.79 13.94 -2.19
N SER A 266 16.96 13.73 -0.88
CA SER A 266 18.27 13.53 -0.26
C SER A 266 18.28 12.32 0.66
N THR A 267 19.07 11.30 0.34
CA THR A 267 19.31 10.12 1.19
C THR A 267 20.37 10.33 2.26
N GLY A 268 20.97 11.53 2.36
CA GLY A 268 22.06 11.80 3.32
C GLY A 268 21.65 11.96 4.78
N SER A 269 20.40 11.64 5.16
CA SER A 269 19.85 11.87 6.50
C SER A 269 18.74 10.89 6.82
N MET A 270 19.02 9.90 7.69
CA MET A 270 17.98 8.99 8.20
C MET A 270 16.87 9.70 8.99
N PRO A 271 17.15 10.68 9.88
CA PRO A 271 16.10 11.47 10.51
C PRO A 271 15.16 12.14 9.49
N ALA A 272 15.70 12.66 8.38
CA ALA A 272 14.87 13.22 7.32
C ALA A 272 13.98 12.16 6.65
N MET A 273 14.45 10.92 6.49
CA MET A 273 13.64 9.82 5.92
C MET A 273 12.44 9.53 6.82
N VAL A 274 12.66 9.44 8.13
CA VAL A 274 11.59 9.19 9.10
C VAL A 274 10.59 10.34 9.10
N HIS A 275 11.07 11.58 9.08
CA HIS A 275 10.20 12.77 9.01
C HIS A 275 9.37 12.80 7.73
N MET A 276 9.95 12.48 6.56
CA MET A 276 9.19 12.43 5.29
C MET A 276 8.00 11.47 5.32
N ARG A 277 8.04 10.42 6.15
CA ARG A 277 6.93 9.47 6.28
C ARG A 277 5.71 10.07 6.99
N GLU A 278 5.87 11.21 7.67
CA GLU A 278 4.79 11.99 8.29
C GLU A 278 4.02 12.83 7.26
N SER A 279 4.55 12.96 6.04
CA SER A 279 3.89 13.70 4.96
C SER A 279 2.50 13.14 4.65
N PRO A 280 1.48 14.00 4.44
CA PRO A 280 0.20 13.58 3.87
C PRO A 280 0.34 12.82 2.55
N VAL A 281 1.35 13.16 1.73
CA VAL A 281 1.65 12.47 0.47
C VAL A 281 2.04 11.02 0.74
N HIS A 282 3.02 10.79 1.63
CA HIS A 282 3.45 9.44 1.96
C HIS A 282 2.32 8.63 2.62
N LYS A 283 1.60 9.22 3.58
CA LYS A 283 0.46 8.56 4.25
C LYS A 283 -0.65 8.17 3.28
N TRP A 284 -0.93 8.99 2.26
CA TRP A 284 -1.89 8.64 1.23
C TRP A 284 -1.40 7.48 0.36
N LEU A 285 -0.14 7.54 -0.08
CA LEU A 285 0.46 6.51 -0.93
C LEU A 285 0.49 5.15 -0.24
N VAL A 286 0.91 5.08 1.04
CA VAL A 286 0.93 3.80 1.78
C VAL A 286 -0.46 3.17 1.88
N LEU A 287 -1.53 3.96 1.96
CA LEU A 287 -2.88 3.42 2.05
C LEU A 287 -3.46 3.00 0.70
N ARG A 288 -3.10 3.69 -0.39
CA ARG A 288 -3.89 3.66 -1.64
C ARG A 288 -3.12 3.34 -2.92
N ALA A 289 -1.80 3.53 -2.95
CA ALA A 289 -1.04 3.52 -4.21
C ALA A 289 -1.09 2.17 -4.95
N ASP A 290 -1.17 1.06 -4.21
CA ASP A 290 -1.24 -0.28 -4.77
C ASP A 290 -2.55 -0.57 -5.52
N GLU A 291 -3.66 0.09 -5.15
CA GLU A 291 -4.93 0.06 -5.89
C GLU A 291 -4.73 0.55 -7.34
N PHE A 292 -3.69 1.35 -7.56
CA PHE A 292 -3.27 1.86 -8.86
C PHE A 292 -2.03 1.12 -9.41
N GLY A 293 -1.49 0.13 -8.70
CA GLY A 293 -0.32 -0.66 -9.13
C GLY A 293 1.02 0.01 -8.83
N TRP A 294 1.07 0.98 -7.92
CA TRP A 294 2.30 1.64 -7.47
C TRP A 294 2.75 1.08 -6.12
N TYR A 295 4.04 0.78 -6.01
CA TYR A 295 4.65 0.14 -4.83
C TYR A 295 5.88 0.94 -4.38
N PRO A 296 6.20 0.97 -3.07
CA PRO A 296 7.31 1.76 -2.57
C PRO A 296 8.66 1.12 -2.90
N TYR A 297 9.71 1.94 -2.87
CA TYR A 297 11.04 1.50 -2.45
C TYR A 297 11.21 1.91 -0.98
N GLN A 298 11.32 0.95 -0.08
CA GLN A 298 11.18 1.17 1.35
C GLN A 298 12.25 2.09 1.93
N ASN A 299 13.46 2.11 1.39
CA ASN A 299 14.50 3.02 1.85
C ASN A 299 14.17 4.49 1.58
N GLU A 300 13.41 4.79 0.52
CA GLU A 300 13.17 6.14 0.04
C GLU A 300 11.66 6.45 0.04
N PRO A 301 11.14 7.16 1.07
CA PRO A 301 9.69 7.45 1.19
C PRO A 301 9.06 8.10 -0.05
N TRP A 302 9.84 8.84 -0.83
CA TRP A 302 9.39 9.49 -2.06
C TRP A 302 9.35 8.58 -3.29
N HIS A 303 10.07 7.46 -3.30
CA HIS A 303 10.31 6.67 -4.50
C HIS A 303 9.28 5.55 -4.64
N TRP A 304 8.49 5.60 -5.71
CA TRP A 304 7.42 4.66 -5.98
C TRP A 304 7.51 4.14 -7.42
N GLU A 305 7.28 2.83 -7.57
CA GLU A 305 7.43 2.11 -8.83
C GLU A 305 6.11 1.49 -9.29
N TYR A 306 5.75 1.69 -10.55
CA TYR A 306 4.61 1.05 -11.19
C TYR A 306 4.98 -0.37 -11.60
N ASN A 307 4.40 -1.35 -10.91
CA ASN A 307 4.63 -2.77 -11.18
C ASN A 307 3.49 -3.65 -10.65
N PRO A 308 2.25 -3.50 -11.17
CA PRO A 308 1.16 -4.37 -10.75
C PRO A 308 1.46 -5.86 -11.06
N PRO A 309 0.83 -6.80 -10.34
CA PRO A 309 0.94 -8.23 -10.65
C PRO A 309 0.65 -8.52 -12.13
N GLY A 310 1.53 -9.30 -12.78
CA GLY A 310 1.41 -9.64 -14.20
C GLY A 310 1.77 -8.51 -15.18
N PHE A 311 2.36 -7.41 -14.71
CA PHE A 311 2.67 -6.29 -15.60
C PHE A 311 3.82 -6.58 -16.57
N ARG A 312 4.73 -7.52 -16.25
CA ARG A 312 5.82 -7.91 -17.14
C ARG A 312 5.29 -8.31 -18.52
N GLU A 313 4.30 -9.20 -18.55
CA GLU A 313 3.72 -9.73 -19.77
C GLU A 313 3.12 -8.61 -20.62
N ILE A 314 2.42 -7.67 -19.98
CA ILE A 314 1.82 -6.49 -20.63
C ILE A 314 2.91 -5.57 -21.19
N PHE A 315 3.96 -5.30 -20.41
CA PHE A 315 5.06 -4.44 -20.81
C PHE A 315 5.74 -4.96 -22.08
N TRP A 316 6.03 -6.27 -22.12
CA TRP A 316 6.73 -6.90 -23.23
C TRP A 316 5.84 -7.28 -24.41
N ALA A 317 4.51 -7.28 -24.28
CA ALA A 317 3.59 -7.62 -25.36
C ALA A 317 3.79 -6.77 -26.63
N ASN A 318 4.28 -5.55 -26.46
CA ASN A 318 4.54 -4.59 -27.55
C ASN A 318 6.02 -4.55 -27.99
N PHE A 319 6.82 -5.56 -27.64
CA PHE A 319 8.21 -5.71 -28.05
C PHE A 319 8.34 -6.88 -29.04
N PRO A 320 9.11 -6.72 -30.13
CA PRO A 320 9.41 -7.83 -31.03
C PRO A 320 10.04 -8.99 -30.25
N GLY A 321 9.44 -10.19 -30.33
CA GLY A 321 9.88 -11.37 -29.59
C GLY A 321 9.28 -11.54 -28.19
N GLY A 322 8.46 -10.60 -27.72
CA GLY A 322 7.77 -10.71 -26.42
C GLY A 322 8.73 -10.64 -25.22
N ALA A 323 8.29 -11.21 -24.09
CA ALA A 323 9.08 -11.22 -22.86
C ALA A 323 10.24 -12.22 -22.97
N PRO A 324 11.49 -11.84 -22.64
CA PRO A 324 12.59 -12.79 -22.55
C PRO A 324 12.28 -13.91 -21.56
N GLN A 325 12.66 -15.14 -21.91
CA GLN A 325 12.48 -16.29 -21.04
C GLN A 325 13.39 -16.17 -19.82
N ARG A 326 12.82 -16.35 -18.62
CA ARG A 326 13.58 -16.36 -17.36
C ARG A 326 13.68 -17.80 -16.85
N GLU A 327 14.87 -18.18 -16.39
CA GLU A 327 14.99 -19.29 -15.46
C GLU A 327 14.34 -18.90 -14.12
N ILE A 328 13.87 -19.87 -13.35
CA ILE A 328 13.21 -19.62 -12.06
C ILE A 328 14.18 -18.82 -11.18
N MET A 329 13.86 -17.56 -10.90
CA MET A 329 14.63 -16.77 -9.93
C MET A 329 14.25 -17.24 -8.54
N ILE A 330 15.15 -17.97 -7.89
CA ILE A 330 15.05 -18.28 -6.47
C ILE A 330 15.56 -17.05 -5.74
N ASP A 331 14.71 -16.39 -4.95
CA ASP A 331 15.17 -15.36 -4.02
C ASP A 331 16.13 -16.06 -3.04
N LEU A 332 17.43 -15.75 -3.12
CA LEU A 332 18.36 -16.10 -2.07
C LEU A 332 18.07 -15.17 -0.88
N PRO A 333 18.01 -15.71 0.35
CA PRO A 333 17.59 -14.98 1.54
C PRO A 333 18.45 -13.76 1.85
#